data_AF-A0A420JCH3-F1
#
_entry.id   AF-A0A420JCH3-F1
#
_cell.length_a   1.000
_cell.length_b   1.000
_cell.length_c   1.000
_cell.angle_alpha   90.00
_cell.angle_beta   90.00
_cell.angle_gamma   90.00
#
_symmetry.space_group_name_H-M   'P 1'
#
loop_
_entity.id
_entity.type
_entity.pdbx_description
1 polymer ?
#
loop_
_entity_poly.entity_id
_entity_poly.type
_entity_poly.pdbx_seq_one_letter_code
_entity_poly.pdbx_strand_id
1 'polypeptide(L)'
;MTKFYTEEEKYSGSQDRFDFKLTIFKDICEKVNLPEDKRIKGLPIMLKGDAKKFYYQSLFPHTNNLTNFDEIVNKIKSNLEGAEYQRTILENWQDITLDSFILKHLKNLFLKILKTYLPCSVIYN
;
A
#
# COMPACT_ATOMS: atom_id res chain seq x y z
N MET A 1 -6.36 -28.48 -9.54
CA MET A 1 -5.90 -27.25 -10.23
C MET A 1 -4.83 -26.61 -9.38
N THR A 2 -3.57 -26.70 -9.80
CA THR A 2 -2.45 -26.12 -9.06
C THR A 2 -2.49 -24.61 -9.22
N LYS A 3 -2.74 -23.87 -8.12
CA LYS A 3 -2.61 -22.40 -8.13
C LYS A 3 -1.12 -22.08 -8.23
N PHE A 4 -0.70 -21.51 -9.35
CA PHE A 4 0.68 -21.03 -9.56
C PHE A 4 0.99 -19.74 -8.78
N TYR A 5 -0.01 -19.15 -8.12
CA TYR A 5 0.10 -17.90 -7.36
C TYR A 5 -0.54 -18.08 -5.99
N THR A 6 0.23 -17.90 -4.93
CA THR A 6 -0.29 -17.75 -3.57
C THR A 6 -0.60 -16.27 -3.28
N GLU A 7 -1.54 -15.97 -2.39
CA GLU A 7 -1.92 -14.57 -2.06
C GLU A 7 -0.77 -13.78 -1.43
N GLU A 8 0.19 -14.49 -0.82
CA GLU A 8 1.42 -13.98 -0.23
C GLU A 8 2.41 -13.49 -1.29
N GLU A 9 2.40 -14.12 -2.47
CA GLU A 9 3.26 -13.75 -3.60
C GLU A 9 2.73 -12.54 -4.38
N LYS A 10 1.49 -12.09 -4.14
CA LYS A 10 0.93 -10.92 -4.83
C LYS A 10 1.38 -9.61 -4.23
N TYR A 11 1.59 -8.63 -5.08
CA TYR A 11 2.04 -7.28 -4.73
C TYR A 11 0.89 -6.40 -4.23
N SER A 12 0.98 -5.87 -3.00
CA SER A 12 0.04 -4.86 -2.46
C SER A 12 0.55 -3.43 -2.44
N GLY A 13 1.86 -3.20 -2.60
CA GLY A 13 2.46 -1.85 -2.64
C GLY A 13 3.11 -1.35 -1.35
N SER A 14 2.74 -1.85 -0.17
CA SER A 14 3.17 -1.25 1.11
C SER A 14 4.40 -1.91 1.78
N GLN A 15 4.64 -3.20 1.56
CA GLN A 15 5.74 -3.97 2.19
C GLN A 15 6.55 -4.80 1.18
N ASP A 16 6.16 -4.76 -0.09
CA ASP A 16 6.76 -5.57 -1.14
C ASP A 16 7.64 -4.70 -2.04
N ARG A 17 8.78 -5.23 -2.49
CA ARG A 17 9.56 -4.61 -3.56
C ARG A 17 8.96 -5.00 -4.91
N PHE A 18 8.51 -4.03 -5.68
CA PHE A 18 7.88 -4.27 -6.98
C PHE A 18 8.77 -5.08 -7.92
N ASP A 19 10.07 -4.78 -7.98
CA ASP A 19 11.04 -5.50 -8.83
C ASP A 19 11.15 -6.99 -8.47
N PHE A 20 11.05 -7.34 -7.19
CA PHE A 20 11.10 -8.72 -6.73
C PHE A 20 9.85 -9.48 -7.16
N LYS A 21 8.66 -8.88 -6.99
CA LYS A 21 7.39 -9.48 -7.41
C LYS A 21 7.28 -9.59 -8.94
N LEU A 22 7.82 -8.62 -9.67
CA LEU A 22 7.91 -8.66 -11.12
C LEU A 22 8.82 -9.81 -11.61
N THR A 23 9.91 -10.08 -10.90
CA THR A 23 10.81 -11.20 -11.22
C THR A 23 10.07 -12.55 -11.08
N ILE A 24 9.30 -12.74 -10.00
CA ILE A 24 8.46 -13.93 -9.81
C ILE A 24 7.44 -14.06 -10.94
N PHE A 25 6.79 -12.95 -11.31
CA PHE A 25 5.83 -12.93 -12.42
C PHE A 25 6.46 -13.34 -13.76
N LYS A 26 7.65 -12.83 -14.07
CA LYS A 26 8.40 -13.19 -15.30
C LYS A 26 8.76 -14.68 -15.31
N ASP A 27 9.28 -15.21 -14.20
CA ASP A 27 9.60 -16.63 -14.05
C ASP A 27 8.36 -17.53 -14.24
N ILE A 28 7.20 -17.14 -13.69
CA ILE A 28 5.93 -17.85 -13.91
C ILE A 28 5.51 -17.78 -15.38
N CYS A 29 5.62 -16.62 -16.02
CA CYS A 29 5.31 -16.44 -17.44
C CYS A 29 6.19 -17.34 -18.32
N GLU A 30 7.47 -17.47 -17.99
CA GLU A 30 8.40 -18.37 -18.69
C GLU A 30 8.03 -19.84 -18.46
N LYS A 31 7.72 -20.24 -17.22
CA LYS A 31 7.30 -21.61 -16.89
C LYS A 31 6.05 -22.06 -17.65
N VAL A 32 5.14 -21.15 -17.97
CA VAL A 32 3.91 -21.46 -18.72
C VAL A 32 4.01 -21.13 -20.22
N ASN A 33 5.21 -20.79 -20.72
CA ASN A 33 5.45 -20.35 -22.09
C ASN A 33 4.50 -19.22 -22.53
N LEU A 34 4.22 -18.26 -21.65
CA LEU A 34 3.37 -17.12 -21.96
C LEU A 34 4.13 -16.13 -22.86
N PRO A 35 3.64 -15.88 -24.08
CA PRO A 35 4.30 -14.96 -24.99
C PRO A 35 4.13 -13.52 -24.51
N GLU A 36 5.09 -12.67 -24.87
CA GLU A 36 5.29 -11.34 -24.29
C GLU A 36 4.13 -10.38 -24.57
N ASP A 37 3.50 -10.52 -25.73
CA ASP A 37 2.27 -9.85 -26.15
C ASP A 37 1.08 -10.13 -25.22
N LYS A 38 1.11 -11.25 -24.48
CA LYS A 38 0.06 -11.65 -23.53
C LYS A 38 0.44 -11.39 -22.08
N ARG A 39 1.69 -11.05 -21.77
CA ARG A 39 2.14 -10.75 -20.40
C ARG A 39 1.41 -9.56 -19.79
N ILE A 40 1.05 -8.55 -20.60
CA ILE A 40 0.24 -7.40 -20.16
C ILE A 40 -1.12 -7.87 -19.62
N LYS A 41 -1.77 -8.82 -20.31
CA LYS A 41 -3.06 -9.38 -19.86
C LYS A 41 -2.91 -10.23 -18.59
N GLY A 42 -1.73 -10.81 -18.37
CA GLY A 42 -1.40 -11.57 -17.15
C GLY A 42 -0.99 -10.70 -15.95
N LEU A 43 -0.57 -9.45 -16.17
CA LEU A 43 -0.11 -8.53 -15.14
C LEU A 43 -1.06 -8.38 -13.93
N PRO A 44 -2.40 -8.28 -14.07
CA PRO A 44 -3.29 -8.18 -12.91
C PRO A 44 -3.32 -9.43 -12.01
N ILE A 45 -2.71 -10.55 -12.43
CA ILE A 45 -2.58 -11.77 -11.60
C ILE A 45 -1.56 -11.56 -10.48
N MET A 46 -0.48 -10.81 -10.74
CA MET A 46 0.56 -10.51 -9.73
C MET A 46 0.17 -9.39 -8.75
N LEU A 47 -0.94 -8.69 -9.00
CA LEU A 47 -1.39 -7.54 -8.20
C LEU A 47 -2.49 -7.95 -7.20
N LYS A 48 -2.50 -7.34 -6.02
CA LYS A 48 -3.61 -7.41 -5.04
C LYS A 48 -3.94 -6.05 -4.46
N GLY A 49 -5.08 -5.94 -3.78
CA GLY A 49 -5.49 -4.73 -3.07
C GLY A 49 -5.55 -3.49 -3.98
N ASP A 50 -4.99 -2.39 -3.49
CA ASP A 50 -5.06 -1.09 -4.17
C ASP A 50 -4.20 -1.05 -5.44
N ALA A 51 -3.11 -1.82 -5.52
CA ALA A 51 -2.33 -1.97 -6.74
C ALA A 51 -3.16 -2.54 -7.90
N LYS A 52 -4.01 -3.53 -7.61
CA LYS A 52 -4.91 -4.13 -8.60
C LYS A 52 -6.03 -3.17 -9.01
N LYS A 53 -6.59 -2.41 -8.07
CA LYS A 53 -7.61 -1.39 -8.38
C LYS A 53 -7.04 -0.32 -9.31
N PHE A 54 -5.85 0.20 -8.99
CA PHE A 54 -5.15 1.17 -9.83
C PHE A 54 -4.94 0.64 -11.26
N TYR A 55 -4.54 -0.63 -11.40
CA TYR A 55 -4.39 -1.23 -12.72
C TYR A 55 -5.69 -1.19 -13.54
N TYR A 56 -6.82 -1.62 -12.98
CA TYR A 56 -8.09 -1.66 -13.73
C TYR A 56 -8.70 -0.27 -13.97
N GLN A 57 -8.46 0.68 -13.08
CA GLN A 57 -9.02 2.04 -13.19
C GLN A 57 -8.18 2.94 -14.10
N SER A 58 -6.85 2.84 -14.02
CA SER A 58 -5.94 3.81 -14.63
C SER A 58 -5.16 3.26 -15.82
N LEU A 59 -4.95 1.94 -15.90
CA LEU A 59 -4.10 1.34 -16.93
C LEU A 59 -4.92 0.53 -17.94
N PHE A 60 -5.88 -0.28 -17.49
CA PHE A 60 -6.72 -1.11 -18.36
C PHE A 60 -7.44 -0.34 -19.49
N PRO A 61 -7.96 0.89 -19.28
CA PRO A 61 -8.59 1.67 -20.35
C PRO A 61 -7.60 2.12 -21.45
N HIS A 62 -6.30 2.11 -21.15
CA HIS A 62 -5.23 2.58 -22.02
C HIS A 62 -4.28 1.46 -22.46
N THR A 63 -4.54 0.21 -22.06
CA THR A 63 -3.79 -0.97 -22.50
C THR A 63 -4.25 -1.40 -23.89
N ASN A 64 -3.80 -0.67 -24.90
CA ASN A 64 -3.93 -1.05 -26.29
C ASN A 64 -2.86 -2.11 -26.60
N ASN A 65 -3.03 -2.95 -27.63
CA ASN A 65 -2.02 -3.94 -28.05
C ASN A 65 -0.65 -3.33 -28.44
N LEU A 66 -0.54 -1.99 -28.49
CA LEU A 66 0.67 -1.22 -28.79
C LEU A 66 1.42 -0.73 -27.54
N THR A 67 0.84 -0.90 -26.35
CA THR A 67 1.42 -0.38 -25.10
C THR A 67 2.56 -1.30 -24.68
N ASN A 68 3.77 -0.76 -24.48
CA ASN A 68 4.91 -1.56 -24.08
C ASN A 68 4.72 -2.07 -22.65
N PHE A 69 5.02 -3.35 -22.41
CA PHE A 69 5.00 -3.98 -21.09
C PHE A 69 5.80 -3.17 -20.06
N ASP A 70 7.00 -2.72 -20.44
CA ASP A 70 7.87 -1.96 -19.54
C ASP A 70 7.28 -0.60 -19.17
N GLU A 71 6.51 0.03 -20.06
CA GLU A 71 5.87 1.32 -19.77
C GLU A 71 4.78 1.17 -18.70
N ILE A 72 3.99 0.10 -18.78
CA ILE A 72 2.94 -0.22 -17.80
C ILE A 72 3.57 -0.55 -16.45
N VAL A 73 4.63 -1.37 -16.46
CA VAL A 73 5.40 -1.74 -15.27
C VAL A 73 5.96 -0.48 -14.59
N ASN A 74 6.55 0.44 -15.36
CA ASN A 74 7.07 1.71 -14.84
C ASN A 74 5.98 2.62 -14.28
N LYS A 75 4.79 2.68 -14.91
CA LYS A 75 3.65 3.45 -14.38
C LYS A 75 3.15 2.89 -13.05
N ILE A 76 3.04 1.57 -12.91
CA ILE A 76 2.64 0.93 -11.65
C ILE A 76 3.68 1.20 -10.56
N LYS A 77 4.97 1.01 -10.87
CA LYS A 77 6.07 1.29 -9.95
C LYS A 77 6.07 2.75 -9.51
N SER A 78 5.90 3.67 -10.44
CA SER A 78 5.91 5.11 -10.13
C SER A 78 4.69 5.54 -9.31
N ASN A 79 3.53 4.90 -9.46
CA ASN A 79 2.35 5.25 -8.66
C ASN A 79 2.40 4.68 -7.23
N LEU A 80 2.99 3.49 -7.05
CA LEU A 80 2.96 2.77 -5.77
C LEU A 80 4.28 2.86 -4.99
N GLU A 81 5.39 3.16 -5.66
CA GLU A 81 6.70 3.38 -5.04
C GLU A 81 7.25 4.79 -5.35
N GLY A 82 6.48 5.64 -6.04
CA GLY A 82 6.91 6.99 -6.37
C GLY A 82 7.07 7.88 -5.16
N ALA A 83 7.93 8.90 -5.30
CA ALA A 83 8.22 9.89 -4.27
C ALA A 83 6.99 10.66 -3.78
N GLU A 84 5.93 10.71 -4.59
CA GLU A 84 4.65 11.34 -4.25
C GLU A 84 3.82 10.45 -3.32
N TYR A 85 3.65 9.17 -3.67
CA TYR A 85 2.98 8.18 -2.81
C TYR A 85 3.71 8.01 -1.47
N GLN A 86 5.06 7.97 -1.51
CA GLN A 86 5.88 7.93 -0.30
C GLN A 86 5.73 9.20 0.55
N ARG A 87 5.58 10.38 -0.07
CA ARG A 87 5.31 11.63 0.64
C ARG A 87 3.95 11.61 1.32
N THR A 88 2.90 11.21 0.62
CA THR A 88 1.54 11.13 1.20
C THR A 88 1.46 10.09 2.31
N ILE A 89 2.12 8.94 2.16
CA ILE A 89 2.25 7.97 3.25
C ILE A 89 2.99 8.59 4.43
N LEU A 90 4.13 9.25 4.20
CA LEU A 90 4.93 9.88 5.25
C LEU A 90 4.15 10.99 5.97
N GLU A 91 3.44 11.84 5.25
CA GLU A 91 2.56 12.90 5.79
C GLU A 91 1.47 12.28 6.67
N ASN A 92 0.78 11.25 6.17
CA ASN A 92 -0.21 10.53 6.98
C ASN A 92 0.40 9.90 8.25
N TRP A 93 1.59 9.32 8.17
CA TRP A 93 2.28 8.77 9.34
C TRP A 93 2.69 9.85 10.34
N GLN A 94 3.16 10.99 9.84
CA GLN A 94 3.52 12.14 10.68
C GLN A 94 2.28 12.69 11.38
N ASP A 95 1.15 12.82 10.69
CA ASP A 95 -0.11 13.26 11.28
C ASP A 95 -0.63 12.28 12.35
N ILE A 96 -0.67 10.97 12.06
CA ILE A 96 -1.09 9.95 13.04
C ILE A 96 -0.17 9.97 14.28
N THR A 97 1.13 10.13 14.06
CA THR A 97 2.11 10.17 15.16
C THR A 97 1.94 11.43 15.99
N LEU A 98 1.79 12.59 15.34
CA LEU A 98 1.63 13.87 16.00
C LEU A 98 0.31 13.91 16.80
N ASP A 99 -0.80 13.52 16.18
CA ASP A 99 -2.11 13.46 16.85
C ASP A 99 -2.11 12.46 18.01
N SER A 100 -1.54 11.27 17.82
CA SER A 100 -1.47 10.27 18.90
C SER A 100 -0.57 10.72 20.05
N PHE A 101 0.54 11.42 19.78
CA PHE A 101 1.39 12.01 20.80
C PHE A 101 0.70 13.16 21.55
N ILE A 102 0.05 14.08 20.83
CA ILE A 102 -0.68 15.20 21.41
C ILE A 102 -1.86 14.69 22.24
N LEU A 103 -2.67 13.76 21.71
CA LEU A 103 -3.77 13.15 22.45
C LEU A 103 -3.28 12.42 23.71
N LYS A 104 -2.16 11.70 23.62
CA LYS A 104 -1.57 11.02 24.78
C LYS A 104 -1.06 12.02 25.82
N HIS A 105 -0.39 13.09 25.39
CA HIS A 105 0.12 14.12 26.30
C HIS A 105 -1.02 14.89 26.99
N LEU A 106 -2.02 15.33 26.22
CA LEU A 106 -3.19 16.03 26.74
C LEU A 106 -3.95 15.14 27.73
N LYS A 107 -4.21 13.87 27.41
CA LYS A 107 -4.85 12.92 28.34
C LYS A 107 -4.06 12.79 29.65
N ASN A 108 -2.75 12.66 29.57
CA ASN A 108 -1.90 12.56 30.77
C ASN A 108 -1.94 13.85 31.61
N LEU A 109 -1.94 15.02 30.97
CA LEU A 109 -2.05 16.31 31.65
C LEU A 109 -3.43 16.46 32.32
N PHE A 110 -4.51 16.13 31.61
CA PHE A 110 -5.88 16.12 32.16
C PHE A 110 -6.03 15.16 33.33
N LEU A 111 -5.49 13.94 33.23
CA LEU A 111 -5.51 12.98 34.34
C LEU A 111 -4.70 13.46 35.54
N LYS A 112 -3.58 14.15 35.31
CA LYS A 112 -2.77 14.75 36.38
C LYS A 112 -3.53 15.88 37.07
N ILE A 113 -4.17 16.77 36.30
CA ILE A 113 -5.02 17.86 36.83
C ILE A 113 -6.21 17.29 37.61
N LEU A 114 -6.95 16.33 37.05
CA LEU A 114 -8.07 15.67 37.76
C LEU A 114 -7.62 15.09 39.11
N LYS A 115 -6.48 14.40 39.16
CA LYS A 115 -5.94 13.84 40.41
C LYS A 115 -5.45 14.90 41.41
N THR A 116 -5.02 16.06 40.93
CA THR A 116 -4.58 17.17 41.79
C THR A 116 -5.75 18.00 42.32
N TYR A 117 -6.84 18.11 41.57
CA TYR A 117 -7.98 18.99 41.90
C TYR A 117 -9.24 18.28 42.41
N LEU A 118 -9.44 16.96 42.17
CA LEU A 118 -10.55 16.21 42.79
C LEU A 118 -10.39 15.77 44.26
N PRO A 119 -9.22 15.74 44.93
CA PRO A 119 -9.19 15.36 46.34
C PRO A 119 -9.83 16.41 47.26
N CYS A 120 -10.25 17.57 46.75
CA CYS A 120 -10.78 18.67 47.55
C CYS A 120 -12.32 18.83 47.54
N SER A 121 -13.09 17.96 46.87
CA SER A 121 -14.57 18.11 46.80
C SER A 121 -15.37 17.03 47.52
N VAL A 122 -14.79 16.33 48.51
CA VAL A 122 -15.57 15.49 49.45
C VAL A 122 -15.20 15.82 50.90
N ILE A 123 -15.36 17.09 51.28
CA ILE A 123 -15.67 17.48 52.66
C ILE A 123 -16.63 18.68 52.52
N TYR A 124 -17.73 18.69 53.29
CA TYR A 124 -18.89 19.62 53.26
C TYR A 124 -20.15 19.11 52.53
N ASN A 125 -20.77 18.07 53.08
CA ASN A 125 -21.93 18.24 53.97
C ASN A 125 -22.17 16.98 54.78
#